data_AF-A0A4Q3JEP5-F1
#
_entry.id   AF-A0A4Q3JEP5-F1
#
_cell.length_a   1.000
_cell.length_b   1.000
_cell.length_c   1.000
_cell.angle_alpha   90.00
_cell.angle_beta   90.00
_cell.angle_gamma   90.00
#
_symmetry.space_group_name_H-M   'P 1'
#
loop_
_entity.id
_entity.type
_entity.pdbx_description
1 polymer ?
#
loop_
_entity_poly.entity_id
_entity_poly.type
_entity_poly.pdbx_seq_one_letter_code
_entity_poly.pdbx_strand_id
1 'polypeptide(L)'
;VLRRSAAPFKPSHERLFVLFALAFQPLQEALGSGQDTPVTLLLWAAGVHLALGRRDLLAGLVFGLGVVKPQLFPLPLLFLVVTGRWRAVAGAVASGGLLVAAAWLHLGPAVFRAWGAILTSPTYLHGVRREQLWKMHSLVASLEALAPPAWAPAARGLGHALALALGVVSLALAARMPSPRHAWALLAVTTVLVSPHLFSYDLALLLVPALLLLGERWSLTLRRAALATAALVWLSALRASLVAGHGWPASALAGSWTPLALLVLGREVARRGQRASHID
;
A
#
# COMPACT_ATOMS: atom_id res chain seq x y z
N VAL A 1 9.20 -38.52 -12.26
CA VAL A 1 8.15 -38.36 -11.23
C VAL A 1 8.05 -36.88 -10.85
N LEU A 2 7.29 -36.12 -11.62
CA LEU A 2 7.08 -34.69 -11.40
C LEU A 2 6.19 -34.52 -10.16
N ARG A 3 6.77 -34.04 -9.06
CA ARG A 3 6.02 -33.70 -7.85
C ARG A 3 4.94 -32.67 -8.23
N ARG A 4 3.69 -33.11 -8.24
CA ARG A 4 2.53 -32.23 -8.11
C ARG A 4 2.76 -31.40 -6.86
N SER A 5 3.14 -30.14 -7.04
CA SER A 5 3.07 -29.13 -6.00
C SER A 5 1.65 -29.20 -5.45
N ALA A 6 1.48 -29.66 -4.21
CA ALA A 6 0.21 -29.49 -3.51
C ALA A 6 -0.19 -28.02 -3.68
N ALA A 7 -1.43 -27.78 -4.11
CA ALA A 7 -1.94 -26.43 -4.17
C ALA A 7 -1.69 -25.78 -2.79
N PRO A 8 -1.08 -24.59 -2.71
CA PRO A 8 -0.69 -23.99 -1.44
C PRO A 8 -1.88 -23.74 -0.52
N PHE A 9 -3.10 -23.79 -1.03
CA PHE A 9 -4.34 -23.57 -0.30
C PHE A 9 -5.40 -24.65 -0.59
N LYS A 10 -6.35 -24.78 0.33
CA LYS A 10 -7.57 -25.56 0.07
C LYS A 10 -8.39 -24.82 -1.01
N PRO A 11 -8.96 -25.53 -2.02
CA PRO A 11 -9.75 -24.90 -3.09
C PRO A 11 -10.89 -24.00 -2.59
N SER A 12 -11.45 -24.27 -1.41
CA SER A 12 -12.47 -23.42 -0.78
C SER A 12 -11.94 -22.04 -0.37
N HIS A 13 -10.69 -21.95 0.08
CA HIS A 13 -10.07 -20.67 0.44
C HIS A 13 -9.77 -19.82 -0.79
N GLU A 14 -9.34 -20.43 -1.89
CA GLU A 14 -9.06 -19.71 -3.15
C GLU A 14 -10.32 -19.11 -3.74
N ARG A 15 -11.42 -19.90 -3.80
CA ARG A 15 -12.73 -19.39 -4.25
C ARG A 15 -13.21 -18.24 -3.37
N LEU A 16 -13.10 -18.39 -2.05
CA LEU A 16 -13.49 -17.33 -1.11
C LEU A 16 -12.63 -16.08 -1.28
N PHE A 17 -11.32 -16.22 -1.50
CA PHE A 17 -10.44 -15.09 -1.76
C PHE A 17 -10.82 -14.36 -3.05
N VAL A 18 -11.08 -15.08 -4.14
CA VAL A 18 -11.52 -14.48 -5.41
C VAL A 18 -12.85 -13.74 -5.24
N LEU A 19 -13.84 -14.36 -4.58
CA LEU A 19 -15.12 -13.71 -4.29
C LEU A 19 -14.93 -12.46 -3.43
N PHE A 20 -14.08 -12.54 -2.40
CA PHE A 20 -13.75 -11.39 -1.55
C PHE A 20 -13.06 -10.28 -2.36
N ALA A 21 -12.07 -10.60 -3.18
CA ALA A 21 -11.36 -9.64 -4.01
C ALA A 21 -12.32 -8.93 -4.98
N LEU A 22 -13.21 -9.67 -5.64
CA LEU A 22 -14.22 -9.11 -6.54
C LEU A 22 -15.27 -8.27 -5.81
N ALA A 23 -15.56 -8.57 -4.55
CA ALA A 23 -16.44 -7.79 -3.68
C ALA A 23 -15.72 -6.62 -2.96
N PHE A 24 -14.40 -6.53 -3.07
CA PHE A 24 -13.61 -5.53 -2.36
C PHE A 24 -13.71 -4.18 -3.07
N GLN A 25 -14.41 -3.23 -2.46
CA GLN A 25 -14.72 -1.92 -3.04
C GLN A 25 -13.50 -1.20 -3.67
N PRO A 26 -12.30 -1.18 -3.05
CA PRO A 26 -11.12 -0.58 -3.68
C PRO A 26 -10.79 -1.15 -5.05
N LEU A 27 -10.92 -2.48 -5.22
CA LEU A 27 -10.66 -3.12 -6.52
C LEU A 27 -11.75 -2.78 -7.53
N GLN A 28 -13.01 -2.77 -7.11
CA GLN A 28 -14.13 -2.38 -7.96
C GLN A 28 -13.99 -0.93 -8.44
N GLU A 29 -13.61 -0.02 -7.55
CA GLU A 29 -13.38 1.38 -7.88
C GLU A 29 -12.20 1.54 -8.85
N ALA A 30 -11.11 0.80 -8.62
CA ALA A 30 -9.95 0.83 -9.50
C ALA A 30 -10.33 0.41 -10.93
N LEU A 31 -11.08 -0.68 -11.07
CA LEU A 31 -11.53 -1.19 -12.37
C LEU A 31 -12.57 -0.25 -13.02
N GLY A 32 -13.57 0.19 -12.26
CA GLY A 32 -14.63 1.05 -12.77
C GLY A 32 -14.17 2.46 -13.15
N SER A 33 -13.12 2.97 -12.48
CA SER A 33 -12.56 4.31 -12.72
C SER A 33 -11.32 4.31 -13.63
N GLY A 34 -10.97 3.16 -14.23
CA GLY A 34 -9.82 3.04 -15.14
C GLY A 34 -8.46 3.34 -14.49
N GLN A 35 -8.30 3.07 -13.19
CA GLN A 35 -7.06 3.30 -12.48
C GLN A 35 -6.04 2.19 -12.77
N ASP A 36 -4.75 2.53 -12.72
CA ASP A 36 -3.62 1.62 -12.92
C ASP A 36 -3.33 0.72 -11.69
N THR A 37 -4.09 0.86 -10.60
CA THR A 37 -3.91 0.08 -9.37
C THR A 37 -3.91 -1.43 -9.59
N PRO A 38 -4.78 -2.04 -10.44
CA PRO A 38 -4.72 -3.48 -10.70
C PRO A 38 -3.38 -3.94 -11.26
N VAL A 39 -2.71 -3.11 -12.07
CA VAL A 39 -1.36 -3.38 -12.57
C VAL A 39 -0.37 -3.37 -11.42
N THR A 40 -0.42 -2.35 -10.54
CA THR A 40 0.50 -2.28 -9.40
C THR A 40 0.27 -3.38 -8.36
N LEU A 41 -0.98 -3.82 -8.17
CA LEU A 41 -1.34 -4.97 -7.35
C LEU A 41 -0.72 -6.25 -7.92
N LEU A 42 -0.80 -6.44 -9.25
CA LEU A 42 -0.19 -7.58 -9.93
C LEU A 42 1.34 -7.56 -9.79
N LEU A 43 1.98 -6.40 -9.98
CA LEU A 43 3.43 -6.25 -9.80
C LEU A 43 3.85 -6.58 -8.36
N TRP A 44 3.10 -6.12 -7.36
CA TRP A 44 3.34 -6.48 -5.96
C TRP A 44 3.19 -7.98 -5.72
N ALA A 45 2.07 -8.58 -6.13
CA ALA A 45 1.81 -10.00 -5.93
C ALA A 45 2.85 -10.88 -6.64
N ALA A 46 3.18 -10.57 -7.90
CA ALA A 46 4.18 -11.28 -8.68
C ALA A 46 5.59 -11.10 -8.11
N GLY A 47 5.98 -9.87 -7.75
CA GLY A 47 7.28 -9.57 -7.16
C GLY A 47 7.50 -10.32 -5.85
N VAL A 48 6.49 -10.30 -4.96
CA VAL A 48 6.53 -11.07 -3.70
C VAL A 48 6.60 -12.57 -3.97
N HIS A 49 5.77 -13.10 -4.88
CA HIS A 49 5.79 -14.52 -5.24
C HIS A 49 7.17 -14.96 -5.74
N LEU A 50 7.79 -14.17 -6.62
CA LEU A 50 9.14 -14.43 -7.14
C LEU A 50 10.21 -14.35 -6.03
N ALA A 51 10.11 -13.36 -5.13
CA ALA A 51 11.03 -13.18 -4.01
C ALA A 51 10.93 -14.34 -3.00
N LEU A 52 9.73 -14.83 -2.72
CA LEU A 52 9.50 -16.02 -1.89
C LEU A 52 10.03 -17.29 -2.57
N GLY A 53 9.91 -17.39 -3.89
CA GLY A 53 10.50 -18.46 -4.70
C GLY A 53 12.01 -18.33 -4.96
N ARG A 54 12.70 -17.40 -4.28
CA ARG A 54 14.15 -17.12 -4.44
C ARG A 54 14.58 -16.77 -5.87
N ARG A 55 13.65 -16.32 -6.72
CA ARG A 55 13.93 -15.82 -8.07
C ARG A 55 14.26 -14.33 -8.01
N ASP A 56 15.31 -13.99 -7.27
CA ASP A 56 15.61 -12.62 -6.84
C ASP A 56 15.70 -11.62 -8.01
N LEU A 57 16.45 -11.95 -9.07
CA LEU A 57 16.57 -11.06 -10.24
C LEU A 57 15.21 -10.74 -10.88
N LEU A 58 14.36 -11.76 -11.07
CA LEU A 58 13.03 -11.58 -11.65
C LEU A 58 12.11 -10.80 -10.71
N ALA A 59 12.18 -11.07 -9.39
CA ALA A 59 11.45 -10.30 -8.39
C ALA A 59 11.85 -8.81 -8.47
N GLY A 60 13.14 -8.55 -8.57
CA GLY A 60 13.71 -7.22 -8.83
C GLY A 60 13.14 -6.57 -10.08
N LEU A 61 13.26 -7.25 -11.23
CA LEU A 61 12.74 -6.75 -12.50
C LEU A 61 11.26 -6.37 -12.39
N VAL A 62 10.43 -7.20 -11.76
CA VAL A 62 9.00 -6.92 -11.56
C VAL A 62 8.78 -5.72 -10.63
N PHE A 63 9.48 -5.64 -9.49
CA PHE A 63 9.35 -4.49 -8.59
C PHE A 63 9.83 -3.18 -9.21
N GLY A 64 10.86 -3.22 -10.07
CA GLY A 64 11.37 -2.04 -10.77
C GLY A 64 10.37 -1.46 -11.79
N LEU A 65 9.50 -2.29 -12.38
CA LEU A 65 8.38 -1.82 -13.21
C LEU A 65 7.40 -0.95 -12.41
N GLY A 66 7.39 -1.07 -11.09
CA GLY A 66 6.59 -0.28 -10.16
C GLY A 66 6.90 1.21 -10.14
N VAL A 67 7.94 1.67 -10.85
CA VAL A 67 8.26 3.10 -11.02
C VAL A 67 7.09 3.91 -11.59
N VAL A 68 6.12 3.26 -12.24
CA VAL A 68 4.85 3.86 -12.69
C VAL A 68 4.02 4.46 -11.54
N LYS A 69 4.13 3.89 -10.32
CA LYS A 69 3.56 4.43 -9.08
C LYS A 69 4.65 4.49 -8.01
N PRO A 70 5.54 5.50 -8.06
CA PRO A 70 6.77 5.52 -7.27
C PRO A 70 6.53 5.55 -5.75
N GLN A 71 5.33 5.92 -5.28
CA GLN A 71 4.98 5.90 -3.87
C GLN A 71 4.70 4.49 -3.31
N LEU A 72 4.34 3.51 -4.14
CA LEU A 72 3.93 2.16 -3.69
C LEU A 72 5.07 1.14 -3.62
N PHE A 73 6.25 1.46 -4.15
CA PHE A 73 7.40 0.54 -4.25
C PHE A 73 8.66 0.89 -3.40
N PRO A 74 8.76 2.00 -2.62
CA PRO A 74 9.96 2.24 -1.81
C PRO A 74 10.21 1.16 -0.75
N LEU A 75 9.19 0.75 0.02
CA LEU A 75 9.34 -0.26 1.06
C LEU A 75 9.77 -1.64 0.54
N PRO A 76 9.17 -2.23 -0.52
CA PRO A 76 9.63 -3.51 -1.04
C PRO A 76 11.06 -3.42 -1.59
N LEU A 77 11.43 -2.33 -2.26
CA LEU A 77 12.79 -2.12 -2.78
C LEU A 77 13.82 -1.95 -1.66
N LEU A 78 13.52 -1.11 -0.66
CA LEU A 78 14.36 -0.93 0.52
C LEU A 78 14.51 -2.24 1.30
N PHE A 79 13.45 -3.06 1.36
CA PHE A 79 13.52 -4.38 1.98
C PHE A 79 14.53 -5.30 1.29
N LEU A 80 14.58 -5.30 -0.05
CA LEU A 80 15.59 -6.04 -0.79
C LEU A 80 17.01 -5.55 -0.50
N VAL A 81 17.20 -4.24 -0.33
CA VAL A 81 18.50 -3.63 0.03
C VAL A 81 18.92 -4.05 1.44
N VAL A 82 18.09 -3.84 2.46
CA VAL A 82 18.45 -4.14 3.86
C VAL A 82 18.60 -5.64 4.14
N THR A 83 17.98 -6.50 3.34
CA THR A 83 18.15 -7.95 3.40
C THR A 83 19.27 -8.48 2.51
N GLY A 84 20.05 -7.59 1.87
CA GLY A 84 21.21 -7.96 1.07
C GLY A 84 20.89 -8.71 -0.23
N ARG A 85 19.68 -8.59 -0.77
CA ARG A 85 19.24 -9.27 -2.01
C ARG A 85 19.70 -8.50 -3.25
N TRP A 86 21.01 -8.35 -3.41
CA TRP A 86 21.62 -7.52 -4.46
C TRP A 86 21.23 -7.92 -5.90
N ARG A 87 20.98 -9.21 -6.15
CA ARG A 87 20.45 -9.66 -7.45
C ARG A 87 19.07 -9.07 -7.76
N ALA A 88 18.21 -8.97 -6.74
CA ALA A 88 16.91 -8.31 -6.89
C ALA A 88 17.05 -6.80 -7.03
N VAL A 89 17.97 -6.18 -6.28
CA VAL A 89 18.27 -4.75 -6.43
C VAL A 89 18.73 -4.44 -7.85
N ALA A 90 19.66 -5.23 -8.40
CA ALA A 90 20.13 -5.08 -9.79
C ALA A 90 18.98 -5.22 -10.80
N GLY A 91 18.08 -6.19 -10.61
CA GLY A 91 16.89 -6.34 -11.45
C GLY A 91 15.98 -5.11 -11.39
N ALA A 92 15.72 -4.58 -10.20
CA ALA A 92 14.87 -3.40 -10.04
C ALA A 92 15.47 -2.14 -10.66
N VAL A 93 16.78 -1.92 -10.47
CA VAL A 93 17.50 -0.81 -11.11
C VAL A 93 17.47 -0.97 -12.62
N ALA A 94 17.65 -2.18 -13.15
CA ALA A 94 17.65 -2.43 -14.59
C ALA A 94 16.28 -2.13 -15.24
N SER A 95 15.18 -2.71 -14.74
CA SER A 95 13.86 -2.48 -15.35
C SER A 95 13.31 -1.08 -15.09
N GLY A 96 13.44 -0.57 -13.86
CA GLY A 96 13.01 0.78 -13.51
C GLY A 96 13.82 1.84 -14.26
N GLY A 97 15.14 1.67 -14.31
CA GLY A 97 16.04 2.54 -15.06
C GLY A 97 15.75 2.53 -16.56
N LEU A 98 15.46 1.36 -17.15
CA LEU A 98 15.07 1.25 -18.56
C LEU A 98 13.77 2.00 -18.86
N LEU A 99 12.75 1.87 -18.00
CA LEU A 99 11.49 2.61 -18.17
C LEU A 99 11.67 4.12 -18.05
N VAL A 100 12.42 4.58 -17.04
CA VAL A 100 12.71 6.01 -16.86
C VAL A 100 13.54 6.54 -18.03
N ALA A 101 14.55 5.80 -18.48
CA ALA A 101 15.36 6.17 -19.64
C ALA A 101 14.53 6.22 -20.93
N ALA A 102 13.65 5.25 -21.16
CA ALA A 102 12.75 5.26 -22.31
C ALA A 102 11.80 6.47 -22.29
N ALA A 103 11.20 6.78 -21.13
CA ALA A 103 10.38 7.97 -20.96
C ALA A 103 11.18 9.26 -21.18
N TRP A 104 12.41 9.32 -20.68
CA TRP A 104 13.31 10.46 -20.85
C TRP A 104 13.72 10.70 -22.30
N LEU A 105 14.07 9.63 -23.03
CA LEU A 105 14.42 9.71 -24.45
C LEU A 105 13.22 10.07 -25.33
N HIS A 106 12.03 9.57 -25.00
CA HIS A 106 10.84 9.77 -25.82
C HIS A 106 10.15 11.12 -25.56
N LEU A 107 10.04 11.54 -24.29
CA LEU A 107 9.30 12.74 -23.88
C LEU A 107 10.20 13.95 -23.64
N GLY A 108 11.52 13.71 -23.50
CA GLY A 108 12.51 14.73 -23.19
C GLY A 108 12.58 15.11 -21.70
N PRO A 109 13.70 15.74 -21.27
CA PRO A 109 13.93 16.12 -19.86
C PRO A 109 12.95 17.16 -19.33
N ALA A 110 12.33 17.95 -20.21
CA ALA A 110 11.41 19.03 -19.81
C ALA A 110 10.17 18.49 -19.09
N VAL A 111 9.68 17.30 -19.48
CA VAL A 111 8.50 16.68 -18.87
C VAL A 111 8.73 16.33 -17.41
N PHE A 112 9.92 15.87 -17.03
CA PHE A 112 10.24 15.55 -15.64
C PHE A 112 10.27 16.80 -14.76
N ARG A 113 10.80 17.92 -15.28
CA ARG A 113 10.76 19.21 -14.56
C ARG A 113 9.33 19.72 -14.42
N ALA A 114 8.54 19.64 -15.49
CA ALA A 114 7.13 20.02 -15.47
C ALA A 114 6.34 19.18 -14.46
N TRP A 115 6.55 17.85 -14.44
CA TRP A 115 5.92 16.96 -13.47
C TRP A 115 6.29 17.32 -12.03
N GLY A 116 7.58 17.58 -11.76
CA GLY A 116 8.02 18.05 -10.44
C GLY A 116 7.35 19.37 -10.03
N ALA A 117 7.20 20.32 -10.96
CA ALA A 117 6.52 21.58 -10.71
C ALA A 117 5.01 21.41 -10.45
N ILE A 118 4.36 20.42 -11.08
CA ILE A 118 2.93 20.11 -10.83
C ILE A 118 2.72 19.71 -9.36
N LEU A 119 3.64 18.95 -8.76
CA LEU A 119 3.51 18.47 -7.37
C LEU A 119 3.44 19.60 -6.32
N THR A 120 3.90 20.81 -6.68
CA THR A 120 3.83 22.01 -5.84
C THR A 120 2.90 23.08 -6.40
N SER A 121 2.23 22.81 -7.53
CA SER A 121 1.33 23.75 -8.18
C SER A 121 0.06 24.00 -7.35
N PRO A 122 -0.54 25.20 -7.41
CA PRO A 122 -1.82 25.49 -6.78
C PRO A 122 -2.92 24.52 -7.23
N THR A 123 -2.97 24.18 -8.52
CA THR A 123 -3.94 23.24 -9.08
C THR A 123 -3.88 21.88 -8.40
N TYR A 124 -2.68 21.34 -8.19
CA TYR A 124 -2.52 20.07 -7.49
C TYR A 124 -2.84 20.19 -5.99
N LEU A 125 -2.35 21.25 -5.32
CA LEU A 125 -2.55 21.41 -3.88
C LEU A 125 -4.01 21.66 -3.50
N HIS A 126 -4.76 22.37 -4.33
CA HIS A 126 -6.18 22.67 -4.10
C HIS A 126 -7.08 21.59 -4.72
N GLY A 127 -7.04 21.41 -6.03
CA GLY A 127 -7.99 20.56 -6.77
C GLY A 127 -7.77 19.06 -6.61
N VAL A 128 -6.53 18.61 -6.43
CA VAL A 128 -6.23 17.18 -6.27
C VAL A 128 -6.05 16.81 -4.81
N ARG A 129 -5.22 17.56 -4.07
CA ARG A 129 -4.90 17.19 -2.69
C ARG A 129 -6.05 17.55 -1.75
N ARG A 130 -6.37 18.83 -1.58
CA ARG A 130 -7.38 19.29 -0.59
C ARG A 130 -8.77 18.74 -0.89
N GLU A 131 -9.24 18.89 -2.12
CA GLU A 131 -10.60 18.47 -2.50
C GLU A 131 -10.81 16.95 -2.45
N GLN A 132 -9.73 16.17 -2.55
CA GLN A 132 -9.81 14.71 -2.49
C GLN A 132 -9.27 14.11 -1.19
N LEU A 133 -9.02 14.91 -0.15
CA LEU A 133 -8.52 14.40 1.14
C LEU A 133 -9.43 13.31 1.74
N TRP A 134 -10.73 13.42 1.54
CA TRP A 134 -11.72 12.43 2.00
C TRP A 134 -11.53 11.05 1.36
N LYS A 135 -10.93 11.01 0.16
CA LYS A 135 -10.67 9.81 -0.63
C LYS A 135 -9.28 9.23 -0.35
N MET A 136 -8.43 9.94 0.40
CA MET A 136 -7.08 9.49 0.73
C MET A 136 -7.04 8.79 2.09
N HIS A 137 -6.42 7.62 2.17
CA HIS A 137 -6.45 6.75 3.37
C HIS A 137 -5.08 6.57 4.04
N SER A 138 -4.11 7.45 3.76
CA SER A 138 -2.79 7.42 4.37
C SER A 138 -2.75 8.20 5.70
N LEU A 139 -1.73 7.95 6.52
CA LEU A 139 -1.50 8.70 7.75
C LEU A 139 -1.36 10.21 7.48
N VAL A 140 -0.69 10.57 6.38
CA VAL A 140 -0.47 11.98 6.01
C VAL A 140 -1.80 12.68 5.72
N ALA A 141 -2.63 12.08 4.86
CA ALA A 141 -3.90 12.68 4.46
C ALA A 141 -4.91 12.68 5.62
N SER A 142 -4.95 11.63 6.43
CA SER A 142 -5.83 11.57 7.59
C SER A 142 -5.50 12.63 8.63
N LEU A 143 -4.22 12.85 8.95
CA LEU A 143 -3.84 13.89 9.91
C LEU A 143 -4.12 15.29 9.37
N GLU A 144 -3.89 15.52 8.07
CA GLU A 144 -4.26 16.77 7.42
C GLU A 144 -5.77 17.03 7.49
N ALA A 145 -6.60 16.02 7.20
CA ALA A 145 -8.05 16.15 7.17
C ALA A 145 -8.68 16.36 8.56
N LEU A 146 -8.06 15.83 9.62
CA LEU A 146 -8.53 15.99 11.00
C LEU A 146 -8.16 17.36 11.60
N ALA A 147 -7.11 18.01 11.07
CA ALA A 147 -6.61 19.25 11.62
C ALA A 147 -7.49 20.46 11.26
N PRO A 148 -7.56 21.48 12.13
CA PRO A 148 -8.10 22.78 11.74
C PRO A 148 -7.38 23.30 10.49
N PRO A 149 -8.06 24.01 9.56
CA PRO A 149 -7.45 24.46 8.31
C PRO A 149 -6.15 25.27 8.48
N ALA A 150 -6.07 26.09 9.54
CA ALA A 150 -4.87 26.86 9.88
C ALA A 150 -3.66 25.99 10.26
N TRP A 151 -3.89 24.76 10.73
CA TRP A 151 -2.86 23.81 11.17
C TRP A 151 -2.59 22.70 10.14
N ALA A 152 -3.33 22.67 9.02
CA ALA A 152 -3.19 21.64 8.00
C ALA A 152 -1.72 21.45 7.49
N PRO A 153 -0.92 22.51 7.25
CA PRO A 153 0.48 22.33 6.88
C PRO A 153 1.33 21.64 7.96
N ALA A 154 1.14 22.01 9.24
CA ALA A 154 1.84 21.40 10.35
C ALA A 154 1.42 19.92 10.55
N ALA A 155 0.11 19.63 10.44
CA ALA A 155 -0.42 18.28 10.52
C ALA A 155 0.09 17.38 9.38
N ARG A 156 0.21 17.91 8.15
CA ARG A 156 0.89 17.21 7.04
C ARG A 156 2.34 16.90 7.36
N GLY A 157 3.09 17.88 7.87
CA GLY A 157 4.50 17.70 8.25
C GLY A 157 4.66 16.59 9.29
N LEU A 158 3.82 16.61 10.34
CA LEU A 158 3.76 15.55 11.33
C LEU A 158 3.40 14.19 10.70
N GLY A 159 2.42 14.16 9.79
CA GLY A 159 2.04 12.94 9.10
C GLY A 159 3.17 12.34 8.28
N HIS A 160 3.96 13.16 7.58
CA HIS A 160 5.16 12.68 6.87
C HIS A 160 6.21 12.13 7.84
N ALA A 161 6.46 12.80 8.96
CA ALA A 161 7.41 12.33 9.97
C ALA A 161 6.98 10.98 10.57
N LEU A 162 5.69 10.82 10.91
CA LEU A 162 5.13 9.57 11.42
C LEU A 162 5.13 8.46 10.37
N ALA A 163 4.82 8.79 9.12
CA ALA A 163 4.88 7.85 8.00
C ALA A 163 6.32 7.32 7.79
N LEU A 164 7.32 8.21 7.82
CA LEU A 164 8.73 7.83 7.73
C LEU A 164 9.14 6.92 8.91
N ALA A 165 8.80 7.31 10.14
CA ALA A 165 9.10 6.53 11.34
C ALA A 165 8.45 5.13 11.27
N LEU A 166 7.18 5.05 10.88
CA LEU A 166 6.47 3.79 10.72
C LEU A 166 7.09 2.92 9.62
N GLY A 167 7.49 3.52 8.50
CA GLY A 167 8.19 2.83 7.41
C GLY A 167 9.51 2.22 7.88
N VAL A 168 10.34 3.00 8.57
CA VAL A 168 11.63 2.54 9.12
C VAL A 168 11.44 1.43 10.15
N VAL A 169 10.52 1.60 11.11
CA VAL A 169 10.23 0.57 12.11
C VAL A 169 9.71 -0.70 11.46
N SER A 170 8.78 -0.60 10.51
CA SER A 170 8.22 -1.76 9.80
C SER A 170 9.29 -2.50 9.01
N LEU A 171 10.20 -1.76 8.36
CA LEU A 171 11.32 -2.31 7.60
C LEU A 171 12.29 -3.08 8.52
N ALA A 172 12.66 -2.49 9.66
CA ALA A 172 13.53 -3.12 10.65
C ALA A 172 12.88 -4.39 11.26
N LEU A 173 11.58 -4.34 11.55
CA LEU A 173 10.83 -5.50 12.03
C LEU A 173 10.75 -6.61 10.96
N ALA A 174 10.41 -6.26 9.73
CA ALA A 174 10.30 -7.20 8.62
C ALA A 174 11.65 -7.89 8.32
N ALA A 175 12.77 -7.14 8.36
CA ALA A 175 14.11 -7.68 8.10
C ALA A 175 14.56 -8.74 9.12
N ARG A 176 13.99 -8.72 10.34
CA ARG A 176 14.32 -9.65 11.43
C ARG A 176 13.25 -10.72 11.62
N MET A 177 12.21 -10.72 10.79
CA MET A 177 11.05 -11.58 10.98
C MET A 177 11.35 -13.01 10.47
N PRO A 178 11.09 -14.05 11.29
CA PRO A 178 11.32 -15.44 10.89
C PRO A 178 10.50 -15.87 9.67
N SER A 179 9.25 -15.40 9.56
CA SER A 179 8.35 -15.72 8.45
C SER A 179 8.43 -14.68 7.33
N PRO A 180 8.97 -15.02 6.15
CA PRO A 180 9.04 -14.07 5.02
C PRO A 180 7.67 -13.63 4.52
N ARG A 181 6.65 -14.50 4.61
CA ARG A 181 5.26 -14.16 4.22
C ARG A 181 4.72 -13.02 5.08
N HIS A 182 4.92 -13.10 6.40
CA HIS A 182 4.51 -12.04 7.32
C HIS A 182 5.33 -10.75 7.13
N ALA A 183 6.62 -10.86 6.81
CA ALA A 183 7.46 -9.70 6.50
C ALA A 183 6.88 -8.92 5.30
N TRP A 184 6.60 -9.60 4.20
CA TRP A 184 5.98 -8.98 3.02
C TRP A 184 4.56 -8.48 3.28
N ALA A 185 3.76 -9.21 4.07
CA ALA A 185 2.43 -8.77 4.47
C ALA A 185 2.48 -7.47 5.29
N LEU A 186 3.41 -7.36 6.25
CA LEU A 186 3.62 -6.14 7.02
C LEU A 186 4.02 -4.97 6.11
N LEU A 187 4.96 -5.19 5.19
CA LEU A 187 5.41 -4.14 4.26
C LEU A 187 4.29 -3.67 3.33
N ALA A 188 3.40 -4.55 2.88
CA ALA A 188 2.25 -4.17 2.05
C ALA A 188 1.25 -3.30 2.85
N VAL A 189 0.93 -3.69 4.10
CA VAL A 189 0.08 -2.88 4.99
C VAL A 189 0.71 -1.52 5.30
N THR A 190 2.01 -1.52 5.60
CA THR A 190 2.73 -0.27 5.89
C THR A 190 2.82 0.63 4.66
N THR A 191 3.02 0.07 3.46
CA THR A 191 3.02 0.83 2.19
C THR A 191 1.73 1.62 2.04
N VAL A 192 0.60 0.99 2.34
CA VAL A 192 -0.71 1.65 2.34
C VAL A 192 -0.74 2.83 3.34
N LEU A 193 -0.31 2.60 4.58
CA LEU A 193 -0.32 3.62 5.63
C LEU A 193 0.57 4.85 5.34
N VAL A 194 1.74 4.64 4.71
CA VAL A 194 2.77 5.68 4.59
C VAL A 194 2.76 6.41 3.24
N SER A 195 2.03 5.90 2.24
CA SER A 195 1.99 6.49 0.90
C SER A 195 1.16 7.78 0.90
N PRO A 196 1.74 8.98 0.70
CA PRO A 196 1.04 10.25 0.90
C PRO A 196 -0.14 10.46 -0.06
N HIS A 197 -0.09 9.82 -1.24
CA HIS A 197 -1.11 9.92 -2.29
C HIS A 197 -1.87 8.61 -2.47
N LEU A 198 -2.22 7.96 -1.36
CA LEU A 198 -2.95 6.69 -1.38
C LEU A 198 -4.45 6.93 -1.40
N PHE A 199 -5.07 6.75 -2.55
CA PHE A 199 -6.52 6.85 -2.71
C PHE A 199 -7.26 5.58 -2.31
N SER A 200 -8.58 5.68 -2.20
CA SER A 200 -9.48 4.56 -1.91
C SER A 200 -9.22 3.35 -2.80
N TYR A 201 -9.05 3.55 -4.10
CA TYR A 201 -8.74 2.46 -5.04
C TYR A 201 -7.39 1.77 -4.74
N ASP A 202 -6.37 2.48 -4.25
CA ASP A 202 -5.05 1.92 -3.96
C ASP A 202 -5.04 0.98 -2.74
N LEU A 203 -6.10 1.03 -1.90
CA LEU A 203 -6.30 0.05 -0.84
C LEU A 203 -6.47 -1.39 -1.36
N ALA A 204 -6.71 -1.57 -2.66
CA ALA A 204 -6.65 -2.89 -3.32
C ALA A 204 -5.33 -3.61 -3.05
N LEU A 205 -4.24 -2.88 -2.74
CA LEU A 205 -2.96 -3.45 -2.32
C LEU A 205 -3.07 -4.33 -1.06
N LEU A 206 -4.08 -4.14 -0.21
CA LEU A 206 -4.37 -5.00 0.96
C LEU A 206 -4.79 -6.43 0.58
N LEU A 207 -5.07 -6.70 -0.70
CA LEU A 207 -5.24 -8.07 -1.19
C LEU A 207 -3.94 -8.87 -1.15
N VAL A 208 -2.77 -8.22 -1.19
CA VAL A 208 -1.46 -8.88 -1.07
C VAL A 208 -1.30 -9.55 0.31
N PRO A 209 -1.40 -8.84 1.45
CA PRO A 209 -1.31 -9.49 2.76
C PRO A 209 -2.45 -10.49 2.99
N ALA A 210 -3.65 -10.25 2.45
CA ALA A 210 -4.75 -11.21 2.53
C ALA A 210 -4.43 -12.54 1.81
N LEU A 211 -3.77 -12.47 0.64
CA LEU A 211 -3.32 -13.64 -0.11
C LEU A 211 -2.15 -14.36 0.59
N LEU A 212 -1.19 -13.61 1.12
CA LEU A 212 0.00 -14.17 1.79
C LEU A 212 -0.35 -14.93 3.07
N LEU A 213 -1.38 -14.47 3.78
CA LEU A 213 -1.85 -15.03 5.05
C LEU A 213 -3.14 -15.86 4.87
N LEU A 214 -3.44 -16.26 3.63
CA LEU A 214 -4.63 -17.05 3.30
C LEU A 214 -4.55 -18.42 3.99
N GLY A 215 -5.64 -18.83 4.64
CA GLY A 215 -5.73 -20.09 5.36
C GLY A 215 -5.20 -20.06 6.80
N GLU A 216 -4.59 -18.95 7.25
CA GLU A 216 -4.25 -18.78 8.65
C GLU A 216 -5.49 -18.50 9.51
N ARG A 217 -5.45 -18.92 10.78
CA ARG A 217 -6.53 -18.61 11.74
C ARG A 217 -6.42 -17.16 12.20
N TRP A 218 -7.33 -16.32 11.74
CA TRP A 218 -7.39 -14.91 12.13
C TRP A 218 -7.92 -14.76 13.56
N SER A 219 -7.22 -13.96 14.37
CA SER A 219 -7.66 -13.57 15.71
C SER A 219 -8.89 -12.67 15.60
N LEU A 220 -9.65 -12.58 16.70
CA LEU A 220 -10.79 -11.67 16.75
C LEU A 220 -10.37 -10.22 16.46
N THR A 221 -9.21 -9.80 16.96
CA THR A 221 -8.64 -8.47 16.70
C THR A 221 -8.35 -8.25 15.22
N LEU A 222 -7.73 -9.23 14.54
CA LEU A 222 -7.45 -9.13 13.09
C LEU A 222 -8.75 -9.02 12.28
N ARG A 223 -9.74 -9.85 12.59
CA ARG A 223 -11.06 -9.84 11.93
C ARG A 223 -11.76 -8.49 12.13
N ARG A 224 -11.78 -7.97 13.36
CA ARG A 224 -12.36 -6.66 13.69
C ARG A 224 -11.64 -5.53 12.97
N ALA A 225 -10.31 -5.56 12.90
CA ALA A 225 -9.53 -4.55 12.18
C ALA A 225 -9.79 -4.60 10.66
N ALA A 226 -9.87 -5.79 10.06
CA ALA A 226 -10.20 -5.95 8.65
C ALA A 226 -11.63 -5.48 8.34
N LEU A 227 -12.61 -5.85 9.18
CA LEU A 227 -13.99 -5.39 9.05
C LEU A 227 -14.11 -3.87 9.21
N ALA A 228 -13.44 -3.30 10.23
CA ALA A 228 -13.41 -1.86 10.44
C ALA A 228 -12.76 -1.13 9.26
N THR A 229 -11.68 -1.68 8.69
CA THR A 229 -11.05 -1.15 7.48
C THR A 229 -12.07 -1.11 6.33
N ALA A 230 -12.73 -2.24 6.04
CA ALA A 230 -13.73 -2.32 4.97
C ALA A 230 -14.90 -1.34 5.21
N ALA A 231 -15.46 -1.31 6.42
CA ALA A 231 -16.56 -0.42 6.76
C ALA A 231 -16.18 1.07 6.64
N LEU A 232 -15.02 1.47 7.15
CA LEU A 232 -14.54 2.85 7.07
C LEU A 232 -14.29 3.30 5.63
N VAL A 233 -13.82 2.38 4.77
CA VAL A 233 -13.63 2.65 3.35
C VAL A 233 -14.97 2.83 2.64
N TRP A 234 -15.90 1.91 2.84
CA TRP A 234 -17.26 1.99 2.29
C TRP A 234 -18.00 3.27 2.72
N LEU A 235 -17.83 3.69 3.97
CA LEU A 235 -18.48 4.88 4.52
C LEU A 235 -17.73 6.19 4.21
N SER A 236 -16.60 6.16 3.49
CA SER A 236 -15.81 7.37 3.19
C SER A 236 -16.62 8.42 2.42
N ALA A 237 -17.19 8.04 1.27
CA ALA A 237 -17.99 8.94 0.43
C ALA A 237 -19.24 9.44 1.18
N LEU A 238 -19.94 8.57 1.91
CA LEU A 238 -21.11 8.98 2.71
C LEU A 238 -20.73 10.04 3.76
N ARG A 239 -19.65 9.81 4.51
CA ARG A 239 -19.18 10.77 5.52
C ARG A 239 -18.79 12.09 4.90
N ALA A 240 -18.09 12.06 3.75
CA ALA A 240 -17.72 13.27 3.03
C ALA A 240 -18.95 14.07 2.58
N SER A 241 -19.97 13.39 2.03
CA SER A 241 -21.22 14.03 1.59
C SER A 241 -22.02 14.62 2.75
N LEU A 242 -22.07 13.95 3.91
CA LEU A 242 -22.84 14.41 5.08
C LEU A 242 -22.32 15.74 5.66
N VAL A 243 -21.01 15.99 5.54
CA VAL A 243 -20.38 17.22 6.05
C VAL A 243 -19.92 18.15 4.93
N ALA A 244 -20.34 17.90 3.69
CA ALA A 244 -20.08 18.78 2.57
C ALA A 244 -20.63 20.19 2.87
N GLY A 245 -19.85 21.23 2.58
CA GLY A 245 -20.21 22.62 2.87
C GLY A 245 -20.10 23.04 4.35
N HIS A 246 -19.79 22.13 5.28
CA HIS A 246 -19.61 22.47 6.69
C HIS A 246 -18.16 22.86 7.01
N GLY A 247 -17.99 23.83 7.91
CA GLY A 247 -16.69 24.23 8.44
C GLY A 247 -16.10 23.20 9.43
N TRP A 248 -14.86 23.44 9.85
CA TRP A 248 -14.28 22.72 10.98
C TRP A 248 -15.05 23.09 12.27
N PRO A 249 -15.36 22.14 13.19
CA PRO A 249 -14.85 20.77 13.27
C PRO A 249 -15.63 19.70 12.48
N ALA A 250 -16.80 20.01 11.93
CA ALA A 250 -17.63 19.02 11.23
C ALA A 250 -16.91 18.41 10.01
N SER A 251 -16.17 19.22 9.26
CA SER A 251 -15.38 18.76 8.10
C SER A 251 -14.32 17.69 8.44
N ALA A 252 -13.88 17.57 9.70
CA ALA A 252 -12.95 16.51 10.12
C ALA A 252 -13.56 15.10 9.96
N LEU A 253 -14.89 14.98 9.96
CA LEU A 253 -15.57 13.70 9.73
C LEU A 253 -15.41 13.19 8.29
N ALA A 254 -15.16 14.07 7.32
CA ALA A 254 -14.86 13.69 5.93
C ALA A 254 -13.49 13.03 5.80
N GLY A 255 -12.57 13.31 6.73
CA GLY A 255 -11.25 12.70 6.74
C GLY A 255 -11.30 11.18 6.86
N SER A 256 -10.31 10.49 6.31
CA SER A 256 -10.23 9.04 6.44
C SER A 256 -9.80 8.64 7.86
N TRP A 257 -10.56 7.76 8.48
CA TRP A 257 -10.22 7.14 9.78
C TRP A 257 -9.63 5.73 9.63
N THR A 258 -9.49 5.27 8.38
CA THR A 258 -8.99 3.94 8.03
C THR A 258 -7.59 3.64 8.60
N PRO A 259 -6.64 4.60 8.71
CA PRO A 259 -5.33 4.33 9.30
C PRO A 259 -5.36 3.73 10.70
N LEU A 260 -6.35 4.05 11.54
CA LEU A 260 -6.45 3.47 12.88
C LEU A 260 -6.65 1.95 12.82
N ALA A 261 -7.54 1.49 11.95
CA ALA A 261 -7.79 0.07 11.74
C ALA A 261 -6.58 -0.62 11.09
N LEU A 262 -5.92 0.05 10.13
CA LEU A 262 -4.74 -0.46 9.45
C LEU A 262 -3.52 -0.57 10.37
N LEU A 263 -3.34 0.36 11.33
CA LEU A 263 -2.29 0.26 12.35
C LEU A 263 -2.50 -0.96 13.25
N VAL A 264 -3.75 -1.25 13.64
CA VAL A 264 -4.09 -2.46 14.39
C VAL A 264 -3.81 -3.71 13.57
N LEU A 265 -4.19 -3.69 12.28
CA LEU A 265 -3.94 -4.79 11.35
C LEU A 265 -2.43 -5.04 11.19
N GLY A 266 -1.64 -4.01 10.93
CA GLY A 266 -0.18 -4.11 10.80
C GLY A 266 0.49 -4.60 12.07
N ARG A 267 0.06 -4.12 13.25
CA ARG A 267 0.55 -4.60 14.54
C ARG A 267 0.28 -6.09 14.75
N GLU A 268 -0.91 -6.57 14.39
CA GLU A 268 -1.26 -7.97 14.53
C GLU A 268 -0.50 -8.87 13.55
N VAL A 269 -0.30 -8.41 12.31
CA VAL A 269 0.58 -9.09 11.32
C VAL A 269 2.01 -9.19 11.86
N ALA A 270 2.56 -8.09 12.39
CA ALA A 270 3.91 -8.08 12.96
C ALA A 270 4.05 -9.05 14.15
N ARG A 271 3.10 -9.02 15.08
CA ARG A 271 3.07 -9.91 16.26
C ARG A 271 3.05 -11.38 15.88
N ARG A 272 2.25 -11.74 14.87
CA ARG A 272 2.15 -13.12 14.38
C ARG A 272 3.42 -13.57 13.69
N GLY A 273 3.97 -12.71 12.83
CA GLY A 273 5.20 -12.99 12.12
C GLY A 273 6.41 -13.21 13.03
N GLN A 274 6.46 -12.52 14.18
CA GLN A 274 7.47 -12.75 15.22
C GLN A 274 7.30 -14.09 15.95
N ARG A 275 6.06 -14.59 16.09
CA ARG A 275 5.75 -15.85 16.79
C ARG A 275 5.83 -17.08 15.89
N ALA A 276 5.88 -16.89 14.57
CA ALA A 276 5.88 -17.96 13.58
C ALA A 276 7.12 -18.89 13.67
N SER A 277 8.17 -18.52 14.41
CA SER A 277 9.36 -19.35 14.65
C SER A 277 9.13 -20.59 15.54
N HIS A 278 7.90 -20.87 15.98
CA HIS A 278 7.61 -21.94 16.95
C HIS A 278 6.68 -23.05 16.43
N ILE A 279 6.31 -23.07 15.15
CA ILE A 279 5.29 -24.01 14.63
C ILE A 279 5.69 -24.72 13.32
N ASP A 280 6.82 -24.37 12.69
CA ASP A 280 7.33 -25.10 11.51
C ASP A 280 8.46 -26.08 11.89
#